data_AF-A0A3M1LGF9-F1
#
_entry.id   AF-A0A3M1LGF9-F1
#
_cell.length_a   1.000
_cell.length_b   1.000
_cell.length_c   1.000
_cell.angle_alpha   90.00
_cell.angle_beta   90.00
_cell.angle_gamma   90.00
#
_symmetry.space_group_name_H-M   'P 1'
#
loop_
_entity.id
_entity.type
_entity.pdbx_description
1 polymer ?
#
loop_
_entity_poly.entity_id
_entity_poly.type
_entity_poly.pdbx_seq_one_letter_code
_entity_poly.pdbx_strand_id
1 'polypeptide(L)'
;YALAEIAVTGPAMGISGTAYAFAAAVGPPTATLPITYTWQATGQSPVVHSGAGLSDAVAFTWYVTGTQQITVTAQNCGSLISQARSITIIHEHRTYLPLVLRQ
;
A
#
# COMPACT_ATOMS: atom_id res chain seq x y z
N TYR A 1 -15.34 2.71 20.83
CA TYR A 1 -14.22 3.64 20.73
C TYR A 1 -13.95 3.99 19.27
N ALA A 2 -13.75 5.27 19.00
CA ALA A 2 -13.37 5.79 17.69
C ALA A 2 -11.89 5.44 17.38
N LEU A 3 -11.58 5.39 16.09
CA LEU A 3 -10.23 5.39 15.56
C LEU A 3 -9.65 6.80 15.73
N ALA A 4 -8.38 6.88 16.11
CA ALA A 4 -7.66 8.13 16.31
C ALA A 4 -6.50 8.30 15.32
N GLU A 5 -5.90 7.19 14.89
CA GLU A 5 -4.75 7.19 13.99
C GLU A 5 -4.76 5.99 13.07
N ILE A 6 -4.12 6.16 11.92
CA ILE A 6 -3.84 5.09 10.97
C ILE A 6 -2.41 5.27 10.46
N ALA A 7 -1.66 4.17 10.44
CA ALA A 7 -0.30 4.09 9.93
C ALA A 7 -0.25 3.18 8.71
N VAL A 8 0.36 3.65 7.62
CA VAL A 8 0.52 2.91 6.37
C VAL A 8 1.99 2.61 6.10
N THR A 9 2.30 1.33 6.01
CA THR A 9 3.65 0.83 5.72
C THR A 9 3.69 0.15 4.35
N GLY A 10 4.88 0.12 3.75
CA GLY A 10 5.11 -0.46 2.43
C GLY A 10 6.34 0.15 1.77
N PRO A 11 6.79 -0.42 0.64
CA PRO A 11 7.94 0.08 -0.10
C PRO A 11 7.68 1.48 -0.68
N ALA A 12 8.74 2.29 -0.77
CA ALA A 12 8.72 3.62 -1.39
C ALA A 12 9.22 3.61 -2.85
N MET A 13 9.87 2.52 -3.27
CA MET A 13 10.33 2.30 -4.64
C MET A 13 10.03 0.88 -5.07
N GLY A 14 9.79 0.70 -6.37
CA GLY A 14 9.51 -0.61 -6.96
C GLY A 14 9.80 -0.63 -8.45
N ILE A 15 9.73 -1.82 -9.04
CA ILE A 15 9.92 -2.08 -10.46
C ILE A 15 8.56 -2.42 -11.07
N SER A 16 8.34 -1.96 -12.31
CA SER A 16 7.11 -2.26 -13.05
C SER A 16 6.84 -3.76 -13.15
N GLY A 17 5.59 -4.18 -13.00
CA GLY A 17 5.16 -5.57 -13.10
C GLY A 17 5.40 -6.41 -11.84
N THR A 18 5.90 -5.82 -10.75
CA THR A 18 6.08 -6.50 -9.45
C THR A 18 4.98 -6.11 -8.48
N ALA A 19 4.47 -7.11 -7.74
CA ALA A 19 3.47 -6.89 -6.69
C ALA A 19 4.14 -6.36 -5.41
N TYR A 20 3.58 -5.28 -4.86
CA TYR A 20 4.06 -4.67 -3.62
C TYR A 20 2.96 -4.65 -2.58
N ALA A 21 3.28 -5.18 -1.39
CA ALA A 21 2.39 -5.22 -0.25
C ALA A 21 2.43 -3.91 0.55
N PHE A 22 1.24 -3.45 0.94
CA PHE A 22 1.03 -2.33 1.83
C PHE A 22 0.17 -2.79 3.00
N ALA A 23 0.47 -2.30 4.19
CA ALA A 23 -0.25 -2.67 5.41
C ALA A 23 -0.69 -1.41 6.15
N ALA A 24 -1.92 -1.45 6.66
CA ALA A 24 -2.51 -0.44 7.52
C ALA A 24 -2.62 -0.98 8.94
N ALA A 25 -2.30 -0.15 9.92
CA ALA A 25 -2.57 -0.41 11.33
C ALA A 25 -3.27 0.80 11.94
N VAL A 26 -4.35 0.58 12.69
CA VAL A 26 -5.12 1.66 13.33
C VAL A 26 -4.96 1.64 14.85
N GLY A 27 -4.99 2.82 15.44
CA GLY A 27 -4.98 3.02 16.89
C GLY A 27 -6.21 3.81 17.35
N PRO A 28 -6.59 3.73 18.64
CA PRO A 28 -5.99 2.88 19.68
C PRO A 28 -6.39 1.39 19.55
N PRO A 29 -5.71 0.45 20.24
CA PRO A 29 -6.07 -0.98 20.19
C PRO A 29 -7.44 -1.29 20.82
N THR A 30 -8.02 -0.34 21.54
CA THR A 30 -9.38 -0.42 22.09
C THR A 30 -10.45 0.03 21.10
N ALA A 31 -10.09 0.43 19.88
CA ALA A 31 -11.04 0.85 18.85
C ALA A 31 -12.13 -0.22 18.62
N THR A 32 -13.36 0.24 18.37
CA THR A 32 -14.49 -0.67 18.13
C THR A 32 -14.31 -1.41 16.81
N LEU A 33 -14.50 -2.72 16.87
CA LEU A 33 -14.58 -3.63 15.73
C LEU A 33 -16.05 -3.90 15.37
N PRO A 34 -16.35 -4.35 14.13
CA PRO A 34 -15.42 -4.51 13.02
C PRO A 34 -14.99 -3.18 12.38
N ILE A 35 -13.83 -3.20 11.72
CA ILE A 35 -13.33 -2.08 10.90
C ILE A 35 -13.50 -2.43 9.42
N THR A 36 -13.87 -1.44 8.62
CA THR A 36 -13.86 -1.54 7.15
C THR A 36 -12.70 -0.74 6.60
N TYR A 37 -11.82 -1.39 5.83
CA TYR A 37 -10.73 -0.76 5.11
C TYR A 37 -11.08 -0.60 3.63
N THR A 38 -10.89 0.61 3.11
CA THR A 38 -10.99 0.90 1.68
C THR A 38 -9.64 1.38 1.17
N TRP A 39 -9.01 0.57 0.33
CA TRP A 39 -7.75 0.88 -0.33
C TRP A 39 -8.00 1.41 -1.73
N GLN A 40 -7.38 2.53 -2.05
CA GLN A 40 -7.40 3.16 -3.37
C GLN A 40 -5.96 3.38 -3.81
N ALA A 41 -5.64 3.04 -5.05
CA ALA A 41 -4.32 3.23 -5.60
C ALA A 41 -4.44 3.82 -7.02
N THR A 42 -3.47 4.65 -7.42
CA THR A 42 -3.42 5.24 -8.76
C THR A 42 -3.54 4.15 -9.82
N GLY A 43 -4.54 4.27 -10.71
CA GLY A 43 -4.77 3.31 -11.80
C GLY A 43 -5.28 1.94 -11.37
N GLN A 44 -5.67 1.75 -10.12
CA GLN A 44 -6.20 0.48 -9.58
C GLN A 44 -7.69 0.63 -9.24
N SER A 45 -8.42 -0.49 -9.30
CA SER A 45 -9.78 -0.52 -8.73
C SER A 45 -9.69 -0.48 -7.20
N PRO A 46 -10.64 0.18 -6.50
CA PRO A 46 -10.68 0.15 -5.05
C PRO A 46 -10.84 -1.27 -4.50
N VAL A 47 -10.13 -1.57 -3.42
CA VAL A 47 -10.24 -2.83 -2.69
C VAL A 47 -10.88 -2.54 -1.34
N VAL A 48 -11.99 -3.23 -1.03
CA VAL A 48 -12.74 -3.03 0.22
C VAL A 48 -12.70 -4.32 1.03
N HIS A 49 -12.20 -4.23 2.25
CA HIS A 49 -12.23 -5.32 3.23
C HIS A 49 -13.09 -4.91 4.42
N SER A 50 -14.29 -5.49 4.52
CA SER A 50 -15.20 -5.32 5.66
C SER A 50 -14.98 -6.40 6.71
N GLY A 51 -15.23 -6.10 7.98
CA GLY A 51 -15.14 -7.12 9.04
C GLY A 51 -13.73 -7.34 9.58
N ALA A 52 -12.79 -6.43 9.28
CA ALA A 52 -11.39 -6.57 9.66
C ALA A 52 -11.13 -6.19 11.13
N GLY A 53 -9.93 -6.55 11.60
CA GLY A 53 -9.40 -6.19 12.91
C GLY A 53 -8.73 -4.81 12.91
N LEU A 54 -7.72 -4.64 13.76
CA LEU A 54 -6.95 -3.38 13.89
C LEU A 54 -5.90 -3.19 12.78
N SER A 55 -5.75 -4.17 11.88
CA SER A 55 -4.84 -4.11 10.76
C SER A 55 -5.43 -4.79 9.53
N ASP A 56 -4.94 -4.37 8.38
CA ASP A 56 -5.30 -4.92 7.08
C ASP A 56 -4.14 -4.75 6.09
N ALA A 57 -4.10 -5.57 5.05
CA ALA A 57 -3.05 -5.49 4.03
C ALA A 57 -3.60 -5.77 2.63
N VAL A 58 -2.98 -5.14 1.63
CA VAL A 58 -3.29 -5.32 0.21
C VAL A 58 -2.01 -5.30 -0.60
N ALA A 59 -2.00 -5.96 -1.76
CA ALA A 59 -0.92 -5.88 -2.73
C ALA A 59 -1.39 -5.20 -4.02
N PHE A 60 -0.56 -4.30 -4.55
CA PHE A 60 -0.81 -3.65 -5.84
C PHE A 60 0.35 -3.91 -6.80
N THR A 61 0.03 -4.03 -8.09
CA THR A 61 1.01 -4.21 -9.17
C THR A 61 0.77 -3.13 -10.23
N TRP A 62 1.80 -2.34 -10.53
CA TRP A 62 1.74 -1.33 -11.58
C TRP A 62 2.64 -1.73 -12.75
N TYR A 63 2.09 -1.64 -13.96
CA TYR A 63 2.81 -1.90 -15.21
C TYR A 63 3.34 -0.61 -15.86
N VAL A 64 3.02 0.54 -15.29
CA VAL A 64 3.49 1.87 -15.71
C VAL A 64 4.45 2.43 -14.67
N THR A 65 5.49 3.11 -15.15
CA THR A 65 6.45 3.81 -14.29
C THR A 65 5.91 5.15 -13.80
N GLY A 66 6.57 5.72 -12.80
CA GLY A 66 6.18 6.97 -12.15
C GLY A 66 5.72 6.78 -10.72
N THR A 67 5.36 7.89 -10.07
CA THR A 67 4.87 7.89 -8.69
C THR A 67 3.41 7.48 -8.64
N GLN A 68 3.12 6.44 -7.85
CA GLN A 68 1.79 5.92 -7.60
C GLN A 68 1.40 6.27 -6.16
N GLN A 69 0.20 6.80 -5.97
CA GLN A 69 -0.33 7.14 -4.66
C GLN A 69 -1.28 6.04 -4.21
N ILE A 70 -1.14 5.64 -2.95
CA ILE A 70 -2.01 4.70 -2.26
C ILE A 70 -2.67 5.47 -1.13
N THR A 71 -3.99 5.41 -1.03
CA THR A 71 -4.76 5.95 0.08
C THR A 71 -5.53 4.79 0.71
N VAL A 72 -5.44 4.66 2.03
CA VAL A 72 -6.30 3.75 2.80
C VAL A 72 -7.18 4.56 3.71
N THR A 73 -8.45 4.17 3.74
CA THR A 73 -9.46 4.73 4.64
C THR A 73 -9.94 3.61 5.56
N ALA A 74 -9.85 3.82 6.87
CA ALA A 74 -10.40 2.92 7.87
C ALA A 74 -11.65 3.53 8.50
N GLN A 75 -12.70 2.72 8.62
CA GLN A 75 -13.97 3.13 9.17
C GLN A 75 -14.44 2.16 10.26
N ASN A 76 -14.95 2.70 11.36
CA ASN A 76 -15.83 1.98 12.27
C ASN A 76 -17.06 2.84 12.60
N CYS A 77 -17.97 2.32 13.42
CA CYS A 77 -19.24 3.00 13.76
C CYS A 77 -19.05 4.42 14.35
N GLY A 78 -17.87 4.75 14.89
CA GLY A 78 -17.60 6.04 15.52
C GLY A 78 -16.69 6.98 14.75
N SER A 79 -16.08 6.55 13.65
CA SER A 79 -15.04 7.36 12.97
C SER A 79 -14.68 6.87 11.57
N LEU A 80 -14.14 7.78 10.79
CA LEU A 80 -13.55 7.56 9.48
C LEU A 80 -12.23 8.31 9.42
N ILE A 81 -11.12 7.61 9.20
CA ILE A 81 -9.79 8.21 9.09
C ILE A 81 -9.07 7.66 7.86
N SER A 82 -8.18 8.45 7.27
CA SER A 82 -7.46 8.07 6.07
C SER A 82 -5.99 8.50 6.11
N GLN A 83 -5.12 7.74 5.47
CA GLN A 83 -3.73 8.13 5.23
C GLN A 83 -3.27 7.70 3.84
N ALA A 84 -2.36 8.48 3.28
CA ALA A 84 -1.75 8.22 1.98
C ALA A 84 -0.27 7.85 2.10
N ARG A 85 0.19 7.03 1.16
CA ARG A 85 1.60 6.65 0.94
C ARG A 85 1.89 6.61 -0.55
N SER A 86 3.11 6.94 -0.95
CA SER A 86 3.55 6.85 -2.34
C SER A 86 4.58 5.76 -2.56
N ILE A 87 4.56 5.17 -3.74
CA ILE A 87 5.63 4.31 -4.28
C ILE A 87 6.05 4.84 -5.65
N THR A 88 7.35 4.94 -5.90
CA THR A 88 7.88 5.27 -7.24
C THR A 88 8.24 4.00 -7.99
N ILE A 89 7.58 3.78 -9.12
CA ILE A 89 7.80 2.63 -9.99
C ILE A 89 8.78 3.00 -11.11
N ILE A 90 9.85 2.22 -11.26
CA ILE A 90 10.88 2.40 -12.29
C ILE A 90 10.93 1.19 -13.22
N HIS A 91 11.59 1.37 -14.37
CA HIS A 91 11.88 0.25 -15.27
C HIS A 91 12.92 -0.69 -14.65
N GLU A 92 12.84 -1.97 -15.01
CA GLU A 92 13.96 -2.88 -14.76
C GLU A 92 15.16 -2.41 -15.59
N HIS A 93 16.27 -2.08 -14.91
CA HIS A 93 17.54 -1.87 -15.58
C HIS A 93 18.32 -3.18 -15.51
N ARG A 94 18.41 -3.89 -16.63
CA ARG A 94 19.34 -5.01 -16.76
C ARG A 94 20.70 -4.45 -17.14
N THR A 95 21.60 -4.31 -16.16
CA THR A 95 23.00 -4.02 -16.45
C THR A 95 23.61 -5.23 -17.16
N TYR A 96 23.97 -5.10 -18.43
CA TYR A 96 24.76 -6.10 -19.14
C TYR A 96 26.24 -5.83 -18.86
N LEU A 97 26.90 -6.72 -18.11
CA LEU A 97 28.36 -6.66 -17.92
C LEU A 97 29.03 -7.32 -19.14
N PRO A 98 29.77 -6.59 -20.01
CA PRO A 98 30.55 -7.26 -21.04
C PRO A 98 31.65 -8.09 -20.39
N LEU A 99 31.64 -9.41 -20.64
CA LEU A 99 32.74 -10.30 -20.29
C LEU A 99 33.95 -9.91 -21.15
N VAL A 100 34.85 -9.08 -20.62
CA VAL A 100 36.14 -8.86 -21.27
C VAL A 100 37.00 -10.09 -20.99
N LEU A 101 37.09 -11.00 -21.96
CA LEU A 101 38.10 -12.05 -21.95
C LEU A 101 39.47 -11.37 -22.15
N ARG A 102 40.28 -11.30 -21.10
CA ARG A 102 41.70 -10.93 -21.25
C ARG A 102 42.42 -12.11 -21.89
N GLN A 103 42.96 -11.90 -23.09
CA GLN A 103 43.95 -12.78 -23.72
C GLN A 103 45.33 -12.58 -23.09
#